data_AF-A0A8T3P9P5-F1
#
_entry.id   AF-A0A8T3P9P5-F1
#
_cell.length_a   1.000
_cell.length_b   1.000
_cell.length_c   1.000
_cell.angle_alpha   90.00
_cell.angle_beta   90.00
_cell.angle_gamma   90.00
#
_symmetry.space_group_name_H-M   'P 1'
#
loop_
_entity.id
_entity.type
_entity.pdbx_description
1 polymer ?
#
loop_
_entity_poly.entity_id
_entity_poly.type
_entity_poly.pdbx_seq_one_letter_code
_entity_poly.pdbx_strand_id
1 'polypeptide(L)' 'AFQCGYCTAGQIMSLKALLDANGGPTDADIERAVSGNLCRCGAYPNIARAGRIAADARSGGTVVAGGGA' A
#
# COMPACT_ATOMS: atom_id res chain seq x y z
N ALA A 1 7.20 6.99 0.96
CA ALA A 1 6.07 6.76 1.90
C ALA A 1 5.49 8.11 2.32
N PHE A 2 4.37 8.11 3.06
CA PHE A 2 3.48 9.24 3.36
C PHE A 2 4.13 10.61 3.58
N GLN A 3 3.43 11.67 3.14
CA GLN A 3 3.80 13.07 3.38
C GLN A 3 3.18 13.58 4.70
N CYS A 4 2.00 14.23 4.66
CA CYS A 4 1.38 14.83 5.86
C CYS A 4 0.79 13.82 6.85
N GLY A 5 0.65 12.55 6.46
CA GLY A 5 0.16 11.49 7.33
C GLY A 5 -1.36 11.41 7.52
N TYR A 6 -2.14 12.42 7.10
CA TYR A 6 -3.57 12.48 7.41
C TYR A 6 -4.38 11.29 6.87
N CYS A 7 -4.14 10.89 5.62
CA CYS A 7 -4.82 9.74 5.00
C CYS A 7 -4.23 8.38 5.41
N THR A 8 -3.11 8.34 6.13
CA THR A 8 -2.31 7.13 6.34
C THR A 8 -3.07 6.00 6.99
N ALA A 9 -3.84 6.28 8.05
CA ALA A 9 -4.61 5.26 8.76
C ALA A 9 -5.62 4.55 7.85
N GLY A 10 -6.35 5.32 7.03
CA GLY A 10 -7.29 4.77 6.05
C GLY A 10 -6.59 3.89 5.00
N GLN A 11 -5.44 4.35 4.51
CA GLN A 11 -4.64 3.57 3.54
C GLN A 11 -4.14 2.25 4.12
N ILE A 12 -3.61 2.27 5.35
CA ILE A 12 -3.14 1.06 6.05
C ILE A 12 -4.29 0.07 6.22
N MET A 13 -5.43 0.52 6.74
CA MET A 13 -6.55 -0.38 7.02
C MET A 13 -7.14 -0.97 5.73
N SER A 14 -7.22 -0.19 4.65
CA SER A 14 -7.70 -0.71 3.36
C SER A 14 -6.75 -1.75 2.75
N LEU A 15 -5.43 -1.47 2.76
CA LEU A 15 -4.44 -2.45 2.31
C LEU A 15 -4.42 -3.70 3.18
N LYS A 16 -4.58 -3.55 4.50
CA LYS A 16 -4.68 -4.70 5.41
C LYS A 16 -5.88 -5.57 5.07
N ALA A 17 -7.05 -4.96 4.86
CA ALA A 17 -8.26 -5.69 4.49
C ALA A 17 -8.08 -6.45 3.16
N LEU A 18 -7.48 -5.81 2.15
CA LEU A 18 -7.14 -6.47 0.89
C LEU A 18 -6.24 -7.69 1.11
N LEU A 19 -5.13 -7.51 1.84
CA LEU A 19 -4.12 -8.55 2.03
C LEU A 19 -4.65 -9.72 2.88
N ASP A 20 -5.55 -9.45 3.83
CA ASP A 20 -6.20 -10.49 4.62
C ASP A 20 -7.14 -11.36 3.76
N ALA A 21 -7.80 -10.74 2.76
CA ALA A 21 -8.71 -11.43 1.86
C ALA A 21 -8.02 -12.09 0.65
N ASN A 22 -6.90 -11.54 0.19
CA ASN A 22 -6.17 -11.99 -0.99
C ASN A 22 -4.65 -12.06 -0.69
N GLY A 23 -4.11 -13.27 -0.66
CA GLY A 23 -2.70 -13.52 -0.39
C GLY A 23 -1.74 -13.22 -1.55
N GLY A 24 -2.27 -12.93 -2.74
CA GLY A 24 -1.49 -12.56 -3.93
C GLY A 24 -2.22 -11.50 -4.76
N PRO A 25 -2.43 -10.27 -4.23
CA PRO A 25 -3.14 -9.24 -4.94
C PRO A 25 -2.35 -8.74 -6.16
N THR A 26 -3.07 -8.40 -7.21
CA THR A 26 -2.51 -7.72 -8.39
C THR A 26 -2.32 -6.23 -8.12
N ASP A 27 -1.57 -5.54 -8.98
CA ASP A 27 -1.45 -4.08 -8.92
C ASP A 27 -2.81 -3.37 -9.00
N ALA A 28 -3.71 -3.87 -9.86
CA ALA A 28 -5.06 -3.34 -9.99
C ALA A 28 -5.88 -3.51 -8.69
N ASP A 29 -5.69 -4.61 -7.96
CA ASP A 29 -6.34 -4.82 -6.67
C ASP A 29 -5.85 -3.81 -5.62
N ILE A 30 -4.55 -3.54 -5.59
CA ILE A 30 -3.93 -2.56 -4.68
C ILE A 30 -4.44 -1.15 -5.00
N GLU A 31 -4.43 -0.75 -6.27
CA GLU A 31 -4.94 0.55 -6.71
C GLU A 31 -6.42 0.73 -6.36
N ARG A 32 -7.22 -0.31 -6.59
CA ARG A 32 -8.64 -0.31 -6.24
C ARG A 32 -8.84 -0.19 -4.73
N ALA A 33 -8.07 -0.93 -3.92
CA ALA A 33 -8.17 -0.88 -2.47
C ALA A 33 -7.87 0.53 -1.91
N VAL A 34 -6.92 1.25 -2.50
CA VAL A 34 -6.55 2.60 -2.01
C VAL A 34 -7.39 3.73 -2.60
N SER A 35 -8.17 3.46 -3.66
CA SER A 35 -8.97 4.46 -4.38
C SER A 35 -10.04 5.15 -3.53
N GLY A 36 -10.59 4.46 -2.51
CA GLY A 36 -11.58 5.01 -1.59
C GLY A 36 -11.00 5.95 -0.51
N ASN A 37 -9.67 5.99 -0.37
CA ASN A 37 -8.98 6.81 0.62
C ASN A 37 -8.37 8.04 -0.06
N LEU A 38 -8.97 9.21 0.15
CA LEU A 38 -8.52 10.45 -0.47
C LEU A 38 -7.18 10.95 0.08
N CYS A 39 -6.20 11.17 -0.81
CA CYS A 39 -4.88 11.69 -0.46
C CYS A 39 -4.65 13.06 -1.10
N ARG A 40 -4.63 14.13 -0.29
CA ARG A 40 -4.41 15.49 -0.79
C ARG A 40 -2.94 15.78 -1.16
N CYS A 41 -2.00 15.04 -0.57
CA CYS A 41 -0.59 15.19 -0.90
C CYS A 41 -0.21 14.60 -2.26
N GLY A 42 -1.09 13.83 -2.91
CA GLY A 42 -0.81 13.18 -4.19
C GLY A 42 0.15 11.99 -4.09
N ALA A 43 0.18 11.30 -2.95
CA ALA A 43 1.15 10.22 -2.69
C ALA A 43 0.73 8.82 -3.20
N TYR A 44 -0.34 8.70 -4.00
CA TYR A 44 -0.89 7.41 -4.44
C TYR A 44 0.13 6.43 -5.05
N PRO A 45 1.05 6.85 -5.95
CA PRO A 45 2.05 5.92 -6.50
C PRO A 45 2.93 5.28 -5.42
N ASN A 46 3.29 6.06 -4.39
CA ASN A 46 4.09 5.60 -3.26
C ASN A 46 3.28 4.73 -2.29
N ILE A 47 1.98 4.99 -2.16
CA ILE A 47 1.06 4.15 -1.36
C ILE A 47 0.87 2.80 -2.05
N ALA A 48 0.63 2.77 -3.37
CA ALA A 48 0.53 1.53 -4.14
C ALA A 48 1.83 0.72 -4.09
N ARG A 49 2.99 1.37 -4.21
CA ARG A 49 4.29 0.73 -4.01
C ARG A 49 4.42 0.09 -2.63
N ALA A 50 4.00 0.78 -1.57
CA ALA A 50 4.01 0.22 -0.21
C ALA A 50 3.09 -1.00 -0.08
N GLY A 51 1.93 -0.98 -0.76
CA GLY A 51 1.03 -2.13 -0.87
C GLY A 51 1.70 -3.36 -1.49
N ARG A 52 2.43 -3.17 -2.61
CA ARG A 52 3.21 -4.25 -3.24
C ARG A 52 4.25 -4.85 -2.29
N ILE A 53 5.05 -3.98 -1.65
CA ILE A 53 6.07 -4.41 -0.68
C ILE A 53 5.42 -5.22 0.45
N ALA A 54 4.25 -4.80 0.93
CA ALA A 54 3.52 -5.53 1.97
C ALA A 54 2.98 -6.89 1.49
N ALA A 55 2.52 -6.99 0.24
CA ALA A 55 2.11 -8.25 -0.37
C ALA A 55 3.29 -9.23 -0.50
N ASP A 56 4.42 -8.75 -1.00
CA ASP A 56 5.65 -9.53 -1.13
C ASP A 56 6.14 -10.03 0.24
N ALA A 57 6.14 -9.15 1.25
CA ALA A 57 6.54 -9.49 2.61
C ALA A 57 5.67 -10.59 3.23
N ARG A 58 4.34 -10.55 3.00
CA ARG A 58 3.41 -11.60 3.46
C ARG A 58 3.61 -12.93 2.75
N SER A 59 4.12 -12.89 1.53
CA SER A 59 4.41 -14.07 0.70
C SER A 59 5.74 -14.73 1.06
N GLY A 60 6.45 -14.21 2.08
CA GLY A 60 7.77 -14.68 2.51
C GLY A 60 8.94 -14.06 1.73
N GLY A 61 8.69 -13.03 0.93
CA GLY A 61 9.71 -12.28 0.22
C GLY A 61 10.54 -11.39 1.16
N THR A 62 11.85 -11.30 0.91
CA THR A 62 12.75 -10.42 1.65
C THR A 62 12.36 -8.96 1.40
N VAL A 63 12.01 -8.22 2.45
CA VAL A 63 11.75 -6.77 2.34
C VAL A 63 13.07 -6.09 2.02
N VAL A 64 13.28 -5.70 0.76
CA VAL A 64 14.38 -4.81 0.41
C VAL A 64 14.03 -3.45 0.99
N ALA A 65 14.72 -3.07 2.07
CA ALA A 65 14.71 -1.71 2.59
C ALA A 65 15.39 -0.79 1.55
N GLY A 66 14.62 -0.37 0.54
CA GLY A 66 15.08 0.51 -0.53
C GLY A 66 14.92 1.98 -0.16
N GLY A 67 16.05 2.68 -0.08
CA GLY A 67 16.21 4.07 0.31
C GLY A 67 15.35 5.07 -0.47
N GLY A 68 15.09 6.19 0.20
CA GLY A 68 14.33 7.31 -0.34
C GLY A 68 15.01 7.97 -1.53
N ALA A 69 14.24 8.11 -2.59
CA ALA A 69 14.21 9.27 -3.48
C ALA A 69 12.74 9.60 -3.74
#